data_AF-A0A1H0WYE9-F1
#
_entry.id   AF-A0A1H0WYE9-F1
#
_cell.length_a   1.000
_cell.length_b   1.000
_cell.length_c   1.000
_cell.angle_alpha   90.00
_cell.angle_beta   90.00
_cell.angle_gamma   90.00
#
_symmetry.space_group_name_H-M   'P 1'
#
loop_
_entity.id
_entity.type
_entity.pdbx_description
1 polymer ?
#
loop_
_entity_poly.entity_id
_entity_poly.type
_entity_poly.pdbx_seq_one_letter_code
_entity_poly.pdbx_strand_id
1 'polypeptide(L)'
;MKLLLPVSLVVIVTLVITALSLSPSPLTEKPDVSIEEQTENKYLSFQALNSKKLENDDLELFQTLKNNIQISNQVMNELDFLLNEYATSDSLDGAMEAMEIAYEESVVLVRDIQTRFDPNDPTLLELKERYTTIMTHYIEGLSNQLTAIESGDIEKMNHSLNVAKQSKQEILLLVSVLEKKSN
;
A
#
# COMPACT_ATOMS: atom_id res chain seq x y z
N MET A 1 2.74 41.35 -29.43
CA MET A 1 2.54 39.89 -29.56
C MET A 1 2.83 39.29 -28.21
N LYS A 2 1.82 38.76 -27.52
CA LYS A 2 1.90 38.33 -26.12
C LYS A 2 2.58 36.96 -26.04
N LEU A 3 3.60 36.84 -25.17
CA LEU A 3 4.15 35.56 -24.74
C LEU A 3 3.05 34.80 -23.98
N LEU A 4 2.71 33.60 -24.45
CA LEU A 4 1.93 32.62 -23.71
C LEU A 4 2.93 31.80 -22.87
N LEU A 5 2.93 32.03 -21.56
CA LEU A 5 3.54 31.12 -20.58
C LEU A 5 2.66 29.87 -20.45
N PRO A 6 3.23 28.66 -20.30
CA PRO A 6 2.44 27.45 -20.19
C PRO A 6 1.71 27.41 -18.84
N VAL A 7 0.38 27.44 -18.93
CA VAL A 7 -0.54 27.14 -17.84
C VAL A 7 -0.52 25.62 -17.64
N SER A 8 0.36 25.07 -16.80
CA SER A 8 0.18 23.66 -16.36
C SER A 8 0.88 23.22 -15.08
N LEU A 9 1.56 24.08 -14.31
CA LEU A 9 2.17 23.64 -13.04
C LEU A 9 1.18 23.71 -11.85
N VAL A 10 0.28 24.70 -11.87
CA VAL A 10 -0.61 24.98 -10.73
C VAL A 10 -1.69 23.91 -10.51
N VAL A 11 -2.05 23.14 -11.55
CA VAL A 11 -3.11 22.11 -11.43
C VAL A 11 -2.59 20.81 -10.80
N ILE A 12 -1.31 20.49 -10.96
CA ILE A 12 -0.73 19.23 -10.44
C ILE A 12 -0.61 19.31 -8.90
N VAL A 13 -0.24 20.47 -8.36
CA VAL A 13 -0.11 20.69 -6.90
C VAL A 13 -1.48 20.71 -6.20
N THR A 14 -2.53 21.23 -6.88
CA THR A 14 -3.84 21.39 -6.23
C THR A 14 -4.62 20.07 -6.12
N LEU A 15 -4.36 19.09 -7.00
CA LEU A 15 -5.04 17.79 -7.00
C LEU A 15 -4.60 16.87 -5.85
N VAL A 16 -3.42 17.14 -5.28
CA VAL A 16 -2.95 16.48 -4.04
C VAL A 16 -3.75 16.95 -2.82
N ILE A 17 -4.33 18.16 -2.84
CA ILE A 17 -4.89 18.82 -1.65
C ILE A 17 -6.38 18.51 -1.41
N THR A 18 -7.19 18.26 -2.44
CA THR A 18 -8.65 18.09 -2.24
C THR A 18 -9.09 16.72 -1.74
N ALA A 19 -8.21 15.73 -1.58
CA ALA A 19 -8.59 14.41 -1.08
C ALA A 19 -8.73 14.34 0.47
N LEU A 20 -8.50 15.45 1.19
CA LEU A 20 -8.53 15.51 2.65
C LEU A 20 -9.80 16.12 3.25
N SER A 21 -10.87 16.35 2.47
CA SER A 21 -12.15 16.83 3.00
C SER A 21 -13.29 15.86 2.69
N LEU A 22 -13.73 15.15 3.73
CA LEU A 22 -14.90 14.27 3.74
C LEU A 22 -16.16 14.98 3.21
N SER A 23 -16.92 14.27 2.38
CA SER A 23 -18.37 14.13 2.53
C SER A 23 -18.85 12.89 1.76
N PRO A 24 -19.53 11.92 2.41
CA PRO A 24 -20.13 10.79 1.73
C PRO A 24 -21.45 11.23 1.11
N SER A 25 -21.60 11.11 -0.22
CA SER A 25 -22.93 11.12 -0.84
C SER A 25 -23.41 9.68 -1.04
N PRO A 26 -24.67 9.37 -0.70
CA PRO A 26 -25.15 8.00 -0.63
C PRO A 26 -25.57 7.55 -2.03
N LEU A 27 -24.89 6.53 -2.55
CA LEU A 27 -25.48 5.64 -3.53
C LEU A 27 -25.56 4.26 -2.88
N THR A 28 -26.78 3.95 -2.47
CA THR A 28 -27.25 2.65 -2.03
C THR A 28 -27.02 1.62 -3.13
N GLU A 29 -25.88 0.93 -3.06
CA GLU A 29 -25.80 -0.47 -3.43
C GLU A 29 -25.46 -1.22 -2.15
N LYS A 30 -26.39 -2.09 -1.74
CA LYS A 30 -26.23 -2.91 -0.54
C LYS A 30 -25.07 -3.87 -0.84
N PRO A 31 -23.96 -3.87 -0.09
CA PRO A 31 -22.87 -4.80 -0.34
C PRO A 31 -23.39 -6.22 -0.19
N ASP A 32 -23.00 -7.09 -1.12
CA ASP A 32 -23.28 -8.51 -1.07
C ASP A 32 -22.66 -9.07 0.22
N VAL A 33 -23.52 -9.50 1.15
CA VAL A 33 -23.19 -9.99 2.50
C VAL A 33 -22.14 -11.11 2.46
N SER A 34 -21.98 -11.78 1.31
CA SER A 34 -20.98 -12.83 1.05
C SER A 34 -19.52 -12.35 1.04
N ILE A 35 -19.22 -11.10 0.65
CA ILE A 35 -17.84 -10.63 0.44
C ILE A 35 -17.23 -10.01 1.71
N GLU A 36 -18.02 -9.27 2.50
CA GLU A 36 -17.58 -8.70 3.78
C GLU A 36 -17.29 -9.80 4.82
N GLU A 37 -18.14 -10.83 4.88
CA GLU A 37 -18.01 -11.94 5.83
C GLU A 37 -16.77 -12.82 5.54
N GLN A 38 -16.41 -13.02 4.26
CA GLN A 38 -15.19 -13.74 3.88
C GLN A 38 -13.91 -12.95 4.18
N THR A 39 -13.97 -11.63 4.04
CA THR A 39 -12.83 -10.74 4.32
C THR A 39 -12.57 -10.68 5.83
N GLU A 40 -13.62 -10.52 6.63
CA GLU A 40 -13.52 -10.48 8.10
C GLU A 40 -13.04 -11.82 8.69
N ASN A 41 -13.55 -12.95 8.20
CA ASN A 41 -13.15 -14.29 8.66
C ASN A 41 -11.68 -14.60 8.34
N LYS A 42 -11.16 -14.10 7.20
CA LYS A 42 -9.76 -14.28 6.80
C LYS A 42 -8.78 -13.47 7.65
N TYR A 43 -9.14 -12.25 8.08
CA TYR A 43 -8.28 -11.50 9.01
C TYR A 43 -8.27 -12.09 10.43
N LEU A 44 -9.37 -12.71 10.86
CA LEU A 44 -9.43 -13.44 12.13
C LEU A 44 -8.48 -14.65 12.15
N SER A 45 -8.31 -15.37 11.03
CA SER A 45 -7.37 -16.49 10.95
C SER A 45 -5.91 -16.04 11.08
N PHE A 46 -5.56 -14.88 10.52
CA PHE A 46 -4.22 -14.30 10.67
C PHE A 46 -3.96 -13.83 12.11
N GLN A 47 -4.96 -13.28 12.80
CA GLN A 47 -4.81 -12.92 14.21
C GLN A 47 -4.43 -14.14 15.07
N ALA A 48 -5.01 -15.30 14.78
CA ALA A 48 -4.77 -16.53 15.53
C ALA A 48 -3.30 -17.00 15.48
N LEU A 49 -2.52 -16.62 14.46
CA LEU A 49 -1.09 -16.91 14.36
C LEU A 49 -0.29 -16.38 15.56
N ASN A 50 -0.73 -15.29 16.21
CA ASN A 50 -0.07 -14.74 17.40
C ASN A 50 -0.11 -15.68 18.62
N SER A 51 -1.09 -16.59 18.67
CA SER A 51 -1.31 -17.53 19.78
C SER A 51 -1.16 -18.99 19.38
N LYS A 52 -1.02 -19.26 18.07
CA LYS A 52 -0.87 -20.61 17.52
C LYS A 52 0.51 -21.15 17.89
N LYS A 53 0.55 -22.42 18.28
CA LYS A 53 1.81 -23.14 18.43
C LYS A 53 2.31 -23.54 17.04
N LEU A 54 3.27 -22.77 16.52
CA LEU A 54 3.99 -23.08 15.28
C LEU A 54 5.19 -23.98 15.58
N GLU A 55 5.64 -24.73 14.58
CA GLU A 55 6.95 -25.37 14.61
C GLU A 55 8.05 -24.30 14.57
N ASN A 56 9.27 -24.63 15.00
CA ASN A 56 10.34 -23.63 15.16
C ASN A 56 10.64 -22.86 13.87
N ASP A 57 10.67 -23.57 12.74
CA ASP A 57 10.97 -22.98 11.43
C ASP A 57 9.82 -22.04 10.98
N ASP A 58 8.56 -22.45 11.14
CA ASP A 58 7.39 -21.62 10.84
C ASP A 58 7.26 -20.42 11.79
N LEU A 59 7.74 -20.53 13.02
CA LEU A 59 7.76 -19.42 13.97
C LEU A 59 8.74 -18.34 13.50
N GLU A 60 9.95 -18.71 13.08
CA GLU A 60 10.94 -17.77 12.54
C GLU A 60 10.44 -17.09 11.26
N LEU A 61 9.83 -17.87 10.37
CA LEU A 61 9.16 -17.36 9.17
C LEU A 61 8.05 -16.38 9.57
N PHE A 62 7.16 -16.73 10.49
CA PHE A 62 6.10 -15.82 10.93
C PHE A 62 6.63 -14.48 11.46
N GLN A 63 7.68 -14.49 12.29
CA GLN A 63 8.30 -13.25 12.75
C GLN A 63 8.91 -12.44 11.61
N THR A 64 9.56 -13.10 10.65
CA THR A 64 10.14 -12.46 9.47
C THR A 64 9.06 -11.79 8.61
N LEU A 65 7.94 -12.47 8.36
CA LEU A 65 6.83 -11.91 7.58
C LEU A 65 6.14 -10.76 8.32
N LYS A 66 5.92 -10.90 9.62
CA LYS A 66 5.38 -9.83 10.46
C LYS A 66 6.26 -8.57 10.40
N ASN A 67 7.57 -8.74 10.50
CA ASN A 67 8.53 -7.65 10.38
C ASN A 67 8.50 -7.01 8.99
N ASN A 68 8.41 -7.81 7.90
CA ASN A 68 8.28 -7.28 6.54
C ASN A 68 6.99 -6.45 6.35
N ILE A 69 5.87 -6.90 6.92
CA ILE A 69 4.60 -6.16 6.91
C ILE A 69 4.75 -4.81 7.65
N GLN A 70 5.44 -4.79 8.79
CA GLN A 70 5.71 -3.57 9.54
C GLN A 70 6.64 -2.61 8.78
N ILE A 71 7.72 -3.11 8.18
CA ILE A 71 8.64 -2.30 7.35
C ILE A 71 7.89 -1.74 6.14
N SER A 72 7.05 -2.53 5.47
CA SER A 72 6.23 -2.05 4.35
C SER A 72 5.34 -0.88 4.76
N ASN A 73 4.67 -0.99 5.92
CA ASN A 73 3.87 0.10 6.46
C ASN A 73 4.72 1.34 6.78
N GLN A 74 5.94 1.16 7.26
CA GLN A 74 6.88 2.27 7.51
C GLN A 74 7.25 2.98 6.20
N VAL A 75 7.68 2.24 5.17
CA VAL A 75 8.00 2.80 3.83
C VAL A 75 6.81 3.61 3.29
N MET A 76 5.60 3.07 3.40
CA MET A 76 4.37 3.75 2.96
C MET A 76 4.05 5.03 3.75
N ASN A 77 4.45 5.13 5.01
CA ASN A 77 4.24 6.33 5.82
C ASN A 77 5.33 7.37 5.61
N GLU A 78 6.56 6.93 5.40
CA GLU A 78 7.68 7.79 5.02
C GLU A 78 7.40 8.44 3.66
N LEU A 79 6.90 7.67 2.68
CA LEU A 79 6.50 8.23 1.39
C LEU A 79 5.39 9.29 1.54
N ASP A 80 4.33 9.01 2.29
CA ASP A 80 3.23 9.99 2.50
C ASP A 80 3.74 11.28 3.13
N PHE A 81 4.66 11.17 4.10
CA PHE A 81 5.30 12.33 4.72
C PHE A 81 6.10 13.14 3.69
N LEU A 82 6.96 12.49 2.91
CA LEU A 82 7.76 13.14 1.88
C LEU A 82 6.89 13.81 0.80
N LEU A 83 5.84 13.13 0.33
CA LEU A 83 4.92 13.69 -0.66
C LEU A 83 4.19 14.93 -0.12
N ASN A 84 3.86 14.97 1.17
CA ASN A 84 3.27 16.16 1.79
C ASN A 84 4.28 17.34 1.86
N GLU A 85 5.54 17.07 2.21
CA GLU A 85 6.59 18.09 2.25
C GLU A 85 6.90 18.63 0.85
N TYR A 86 6.97 17.75 -0.16
CA TYR A 86 7.22 18.14 -1.53
C TYR A 86 6.03 18.86 -2.19
N ALA A 87 4.80 18.53 -1.80
CA ALA A 87 3.63 19.32 -2.18
C ALA A 87 3.68 20.74 -1.60
N THR A 88 4.14 20.88 -0.35
CA THR A 88 4.29 22.19 0.31
C THR A 88 5.39 23.05 -0.33
N SER A 89 6.43 22.41 -0.86
CA SER A 89 7.57 23.09 -1.51
C SER A 89 7.48 23.16 -3.04
N ASP A 90 6.38 22.69 -3.64
CA ASP A 90 6.17 22.64 -5.10
C ASP A 90 7.31 21.92 -5.85
N SER A 91 7.82 20.83 -5.27
CA SER A 91 8.94 20.05 -5.82
C SER A 91 8.44 18.75 -6.46
N LEU A 92 8.16 18.79 -7.76
CA LEU A 92 7.79 17.59 -8.50
C LEU A 92 8.93 16.56 -8.55
N ASP A 93 10.16 17.03 -8.82
CA ASP A 93 11.33 16.16 -8.91
C ASP A 93 11.58 15.42 -7.58
N GLY A 94 11.45 16.10 -6.44
CA GLY A 94 11.60 15.48 -5.12
C GLY A 94 10.50 14.45 -4.81
N ALA A 95 9.26 14.73 -5.23
CA ALA A 95 8.16 13.77 -5.10
C ALA A 95 8.39 12.52 -5.95
N MET A 96 8.89 12.67 -7.18
CA MET A 96 9.23 11.55 -8.07
C MET A 96 10.37 10.71 -7.49
N GLU A 97 11.44 11.35 -6.99
CA GLU A 97 12.55 10.65 -6.34
C GLU A 97 12.09 9.85 -5.10
N ALA A 98 11.23 10.43 -4.26
CA ALA A 98 10.68 9.72 -3.11
C ALA A 98 9.84 8.49 -3.52
N MET A 99 9.05 8.62 -4.59
CA MET A 99 8.26 7.51 -5.13
C MET A 99 9.14 6.40 -5.71
N GLU A 100 10.24 6.74 -6.39
CA GLU A 100 11.22 5.78 -6.90
C GLU A 100 11.88 5.01 -5.76
N ILE A 101 12.32 5.70 -4.70
CA ILE A 101 12.91 5.07 -3.52
C ILE A 101 11.91 4.09 -2.88
N ALA A 102 10.66 4.52 -2.64
CA ALA A 102 9.64 3.66 -2.06
C ALA A 102 9.30 2.45 -2.94
N TYR A 103 9.34 2.62 -4.27
CA TYR A 103 9.18 1.53 -5.23
C TYR A 103 10.32 0.50 -5.09
N GLU A 104 11.58 0.96 -5.10
CA GLU A 104 12.75 0.08 -4.99
C GLU A 104 12.76 -0.70 -3.67
N GLU A 105 12.49 -0.03 -2.55
CA GLU A 105 12.40 -0.67 -1.23
C GLU A 105 11.28 -1.71 -1.20
N SER A 106 10.10 -1.39 -1.75
CA SER A 106 8.97 -2.33 -1.82
C SER A 106 9.28 -3.56 -2.66
N VAL A 107 9.97 -3.40 -3.79
CA VAL A 107 10.42 -4.52 -4.64
C VAL A 107 11.37 -5.45 -3.87
N VAL A 108 12.30 -4.91 -3.09
CA VAL A 108 13.22 -5.71 -2.26
C VAL A 108 12.44 -6.54 -1.24
N LEU A 109 11.49 -5.93 -0.52
CA LEU A 109 10.67 -6.61 0.49
C LEU A 109 9.87 -7.77 -0.10
N VAL A 110 9.26 -7.59 -1.28
CA VAL A 110 8.52 -8.66 -1.96
C VAL A 110 9.45 -9.78 -2.41
N ARG A 111 10.60 -9.44 -3.00
CA ARG A 111 11.57 -10.43 -3.47
C ARG A 111 12.09 -11.29 -2.33
N ASP A 112 12.37 -10.69 -1.17
CA ASP A 112 12.90 -11.39 -0.01
C ASP A 112 11.88 -12.44 0.50
N ILE A 113 10.60 -12.10 0.53
CA ILE A 113 9.52 -13.05 0.86
C ILE A 113 9.31 -14.11 -0.23
N GLN A 114 9.37 -13.76 -1.51
CA GLN A 114 9.14 -14.74 -2.58
C GLN A 114 10.25 -15.80 -2.68
N THR A 115 11.49 -15.43 -2.36
CA THR A 115 12.66 -16.28 -2.62
C THR A 115 13.03 -17.21 -1.47
N ARG A 116 12.72 -16.84 -0.22
CA ARG A 116 13.25 -17.51 0.97
C ARG A 116 12.18 -17.99 1.95
N PHE A 117 10.91 -17.83 1.60
CA PHE A 117 9.80 -18.05 2.51
C PHE A 117 8.95 -19.23 2.05
N ASP A 118 9.09 -20.39 2.69
CA ASP A 118 8.35 -21.61 2.35
C ASP A 118 7.76 -22.25 3.63
N PRO A 119 6.64 -21.70 4.15
CA PRO A 119 6.05 -22.16 5.40
C PRO A 119 5.26 -23.45 5.21
N ASN A 120 5.30 -24.33 6.20
CA ASN A 120 4.47 -25.54 6.21
C ASN A 120 3.06 -25.25 6.73
N ASP A 121 2.92 -24.27 7.62
CA ASP A 121 1.64 -23.88 8.16
C ASP A 121 0.74 -23.22 7.09
N PRO A 122 -0.46 -23.75 6.82
CA PRO A 122 -1.33 -23.25 5.75
C PRO A 122 -1.81 -21.82 6.01
N THR A 123 -2.00 -21.41 7.28
CA THR A 123 -2.41 -20.04 7.61
C THR A 123 -1.27 -19.06 7.37
N LEU A 124 -0.03 -19.47 7.67
CA LEU A 124 1.15 -18.66 7.38
C LEU A 124 1.43 -18.54 5.87
N LEU A 125 1.21 -19.63 5.10
CA LEU A 125 1.27 -19.59 3.64
C LEU A 125 0.25 -18.62 3.06
N GLU A 126 -0.99 -18.67 3.55
CA GLU A 126 -2.05 -17.76 3.09
C GLU A 126 -1.77 -16.29 3.44
N LEU A 127 -1.14 -16.03 4.60
CA LEU A 127 -0.66 -14.69 4.97
C LEU A 127 0.46 -14.20 4.03
N LYS A 128 1.42 -15.08 3.70
CA LYS A 128 2.51 -14.78 2.74
C LYS A 128 1.94 -14.41 1.38
N GLU A 129 1.01 -15.21 0.86
CA GLU A 129 0.36 -14.97 -0.42
C GLU A 129 -0.40 -13.64 -0.42
N ARG A 130 -1.19 -13.38 0.62
CA ARG A 130 -1.94 -12.13 0.74
C ARG A 130 -1.02 -10.91 0.79
N TYR A 131 0.01 -10.94 1.62
CA TYR A 131 1.02 -9.87 1.69
C TYR A 131 1.67 -9.64 0.32
N THR A 132 2.08 -10.71 -0.36
CA THR A 132 2.71 -10.63 -1.69
C THR A 132 1.78 -9.98 -2.71
N THR A 133 0.50 -10.36 -2.75
CA THR A 133 -0.49 -9.75 -3.64
C THR A 133 -0.66 -8.25 -3.36
N ILE A 134 -0.83 -7.87 -2.09
CA ILE A 134 -1.01 -6.47 -1.71
C ILE A 134 0.19 -5.62 -2.15
N MET A 135 1.40 -6.10 -1.87
CA MET A 135 2.63 -5.39 -2.19
C MET A 135 2.88 -5.33 -3.71
N THR A 136 2.54 -6.37 -4.47
CA THR A 136 2.60 -6.31 -5.94
C THR A 136 1.69 -5.21 -6.48
N HIS A 137 0.44 -5.11 -6.01
CA HIS A 137 -0.45 -4.03 -6.41
C HIS A 137 0.08 -2.65 -5.98
N TYR A 138 0.70 -2.54 -4.81
CA TYR A 138 1.33 -1.28 -4.38
C TYR A 138 2.46 -0.85 -5.32
N ILE A 139 3.37 -1.79 -5.64
CA ILE A 139 4.49 -1.59 -6.58
C ILE A 139 3.98 -1.19 -7.97
N GLU A 140 2.95 -1.86 -8.48
CA GLU A 140 2.29 -1.52 -9.75
C GLU A 140 1.66 -0.12 -9.70
N GLY A 141 1.02 0.24 -8.58
CA GLY A 141 0.46 1.56 -8.34
C GLY A 141 1.53 2.66 -8.36
N LEU A 142 2.68 2.45 -7.72
CA LEU A 142 3.81 3.39 -7.75
C LEU A 142 4.41 3.51 -9.15
N SER A 143 4.72 2.38 -9.79
CA SER A 143 5.32 2.37 -11.13
C SER A 143 4.42 3.05 -12.16
N ASN A 144 3.11 2.77 -12.12
CA ASN A 144 2.18 3.41 -13.04
C ASN A 144 1.97 4.90 -12.76
N GLN A 145 2.05 5.34 -11.50
CA GLN A 145 2.03 6.77 -11.17
C GLN A 145 3.27 7.49 -11.73
N LEU A 146 4.47 6.93 -11.53
CA LEU A 146 5.72 7.48 -12.08
C LEU A 146 5.62 7.65 -13.60
N THR A 147 5.22 6.59 -14.32
CA THR A 147 5.05 6.68 -15.79
C THR A 147 3.95 7.67 -16.20
N ALA A 148 2.87 7.79 -15.41
CA ALA A 148 1.77 8.70 -15.72
C ALA A 148 2.15 10.17 -15.51
N ILE A 149 3.00 10.46 -14.52
CA ILE A 149 3.57 11.80 -14.30
C ILE A 149 4.45 12.20 -15.48
N GLU A 150 5.32 11.30 -15.94
CA GLU A 150 6.18 11.53 -17.11
C GLU A 150 5.38 11.77 -18.40
N SER A 151 4.28 11.05 -18.59
CA SER A 151 3.45 11.17 -19.79
C SER A 151 2.37 12.26 -19.72
N GLY A 152 2.11 12.82 -18.54
CA GLY A 152 1.00 13.74 -18.30
C GLY A 152 -0.39 13.09 -18.35
N ASP A 153 -0.48 11.77 -18.19
CA ASP A 153 -1.74 11.01 -18.22
C ASP A 153 -2.45 11.08 -16.86
N ILE A 154 -3.31 12.08 -16.70
CA ILE A 154 -4.01 12.36 -15.44
C ILE A 154 -4.97 11.22 -15.04
N GLU A 155 -5.62 10.55 -16.00
CA GLU A 155 -6.54 9.45 -15.70
C GLU A 155 -5.77 8.24 -15.15
N LYS A 156 -4.67 7.87 -15.81
CA LYS A 156 -3.79 6.80 -15.34
C LYS A 156 -3.17 7.13 -13.99
N MET A 157 -2.75 8.38 -13.77
CA MET A 157 -2.21 8.84 -12.50
C MET A 157 -3.22 8.64 -11.37
N ASN A 158 -4.47 9.11 -11.54
CA ASN A 158 -5.52 8.99 -10.52
C ASN A 158 -5.90 7.54 -10.23
N HIS A 159 -6.02 6.70 -11.28
CA HIS A 159 -6.30 5.29 -11.10
C HIS A 159 -5.20 4.59 -10.29
N SER A 160 -3.93 4.85 -10.65
CA SER A 160 -2.76 4.23 -10.04
C SER A 160 -2.55 4.69 -8.58
N LEU A 161 -2.86 5.95 -8.28
CA LEU A 161 -2.90 6.48 -6.92
C LEU A 161 -3.93 5.72 -6.05
N ASN A 162 -5.12 5.44 -6.61
CA ASN A 162 -6.14 4.70 -5.87
C ASN A 162 -5.72 3.25 -5.59
N VAL A 163 -5.06 2.58 -6.55
CA VAL A 163 -4.49 1.24 -6.35
C VAL A 163 -3.47 1.25 -5.21
N ALA A 164 -2.51 2.17 -5.23
CA ALA A 164 -1.50 2.29 -4.18
C ALA A 164 -2.12 2.60 -2.80
N LYS A 165 -3.12 3.49 -2.74
CA LYS A 165 -3.86 3.81 -1.51
C LYS A 165 -4.60 2.61 -0.95
N GLN A 166 -5.28 1.83 -1.79
CA GLN A 166 -5.97 0.63 -1.35
C GLN A 166 -4.98 -0.40 -0.79
N SER A 167 -3.88 -0.67 -1.49
CA SER A 167 -2.85 -1.58 -0.98
C SER A 167 -2.27 -1.14 0.36
N LYS A 168 -2.05 0.17 0.54
CA LYS A 168 -1.62 0.72 1.83
C LYS A 168 -2.63 0.45 2.95
N GLN A 169 -3.93 0.63 2.69
CA GLN A 169 -4.97 0.32 3.67
C GLN A 169 -4.96 -1.16 4.06
N GLU A 170 -4.77 -2.05 3.08
CA GLU A 170 -4.68 -3.49 3.34
C GLU A 170 -3.44 -3.87 4.16
N ILE A 171 -2.28 -3.25 3.91
CA ILE A 171 -1.10 -3.42 4.78
C ILE A 171 -1.37 -2.94 6.20
N LEU A 172 -2.01 -1.77 6.37
CA LEU A 172 -2.35 -1.25 7.69
C LEU A 172 -3.29 -2.19 8.45
N LEU A 173 -4.25 -2.79 7.76
CA LEU A 173 -5.12 -3.83 8.34
C LEU A 173 -4.31 -5.05 8.79
N LEU A 174 -3.38 -5.54 7.96
CA LEU A 174 -2.50 -6.65 8.35
C LEU A 174 -1.66 -6.32 9.59
N VAL A 175 -1.07 -5.11 9.66
CA VAL A 175 -0.35 -4.64 10.87
C VAL A 175 -1.26 -4.71 12.09
N SER A 176 -2.45 -4.08 12.01
CA SER A 176 -3.39 -4.03 13.13
C SER A 176 -3.81 -5.43 13.61
N VAL A 177 -4.08 -6.34 12.67
CA VAL A 177 -4.48 -7.72 12.97
C VAL A 177 -3.35 -8.49 13.65
N LEU A 178 -2.11 -8.33 13.17
CA LEU A 178 -0.94 -9.03 13.70
C LEU A 178 -0.42 -8.43 15.01
N GLU A 179 -0.77 -7.19 15.36
CA GLU A 179 -0.40 -6.57 16.64
C GLU A 179 -1.43 -6.83 17.75
N LYS A 180 -2.68 -7.15 17.38
CA LYS A 180 -3.73 -7.43 18.36
C LYS A 180 -3.44 -8.74 19.10
N LYS A 181 -3.25 -8.66 20.42
CA LYS A 181 -3.12 -9.83 21.29
C LYS A 181 -4.40 -10.67 21.20
N SER A 182 -4.26 -11.99 21.05
CA SER A 182 -5.37 -12.92 21.27
C SER A 182 -5.75 -12.87 22.76
N ASN A 183 -7.01 -12.55 23.06
CA ASN A 183 -7.55 -12.55 24.42
C ASN A 183 -7.68 -13.96 24.98
#